data_AF-A0A3S4DRU4-F1
#
_entry.id   AF-A0A3S4DRU4-F1
#
_cell.length_a   1.000
_cell.length_b   1.000
_cell.length_c   1.000
_cell.angle_alpha   90.00
_cell.angle_beta   90.00
_cell.angle_gamma   90.00
#
_symmetry.space_group_name_H-M   'P 1'
#
loop_
_entity.id
_entity.type
_entity.pdbx_description
1 polymer ?
#
loop_
_entity_poly.entity_id
_entity_poly.type
_entity_poly.pdbx_seq_one_letter_code
_entity_poly.pdbx_strand_id
1 'polypeptide(L)'
;MHVAEKYAFTPKVCRPYRAKTKGKVERFNHYLKNSFIVPLTVTFRQAGLVLDVPAANARIGEWLVTVANTRVHGTTGVPPEQRMPRERAALLPLPKVTLALPAPVPTLKQRPLPTESLQHPLATYQALLEVPA
;
A
#
# COMPACT_ATOMS: atom_id res chain seq x y z
N MET A 1 -14.15 -8.98 10.42
CA MET A 1 -15.30 -8.71 9.54
C MET A 1 -15.80 -7.26 9.64
N HIS A 2 -15.73 -6.62 10.82
CA HIS A 2 -16.22 -5.26 11.07
C HIS A 2 -15.80 -4.15 10.06
N VAL A 3 -14.56 -4.18 9.55
CA VAL A 3 -14.08 -3.15 8.59
C VAL A 3 -14.73 -3.30 7.21
N ALA A 4 -14.87 -4.53 6.71
CA ALA A 4 -15.44 -4.80 5.39
C ALA A 4 -16.93 -4.39 5.34
N GLU A 5 -17.67 -4.69 6.42
CA GLU A 5 -19.06 -4.26 6.60
C GLU A 5 -19.16 -2.73 6.70
N LYS A 6 -18.33 -2.10 7.55
CA LYS A 6 -18.34 -0.64 7.74
C LYS A 6 -18.10 0.12 6.43
N TYR A 7 -17.18 -0.35 5.59
CA TYR A 7 -16.81 0.33 4.34
C TYR A 7 -17.44 -0.30 3.08
N ALA A 8 -18.42 -1.19 3.24
CA ALA A 8 -19.18 -1.83 2.16
C ALA A 8 -18.32 -2.42 1.03
N PHE A 9 -17.24 -3.16 1.37
CA PHE A 9 -16.44 -3.89 0.39
C PHE A 9 -16.31 -5.37 0.72
N THR A 10 -16.19 -6.21 -0.31
CA THR A 10 -15.94 -7.65 -0.14
C THR A 10 -14.45 -7.96 -0.35
N PRO A 11 -13.72 -8.45 0.66
CA PRO A 11 -12.31 -8.79 0.49
C PRO A 11 -12.18 -10.00 -0.45
N LYS A 12 -11.44 -9.83 -1.55
CA LYS A 12 -11.08 -10.93 -2.45
C LYS A 12 -9.65 -11.37 -2.18
N VAL A 13 -9.50 -12.53 -1.55
CA VAL A 13 -8.18 -13.10 -1.26
C VAL A 13 -7.55 -13.72 -2.49
N CYS A 14 -6.22 -13.64 -2.58
CA CYS A 14 -5.45 -14.35 -3.58
C CYS A 14 -5.31 -15.83 -3.18
N ARG A 15 -5.25 -16.73 -4.17
CA ARG A 15 -4.90 -18.13 -3.88
C ARG A 15 -3.44 -18.20 -3.41
N PRO A 16 -3.11 -18.98 -2.36
CA PRO A 16 -1.74 -19.27 -2.00
C PRO A 16 -0.94 -19.79 -3.21
N TYR A 17 0.36 -19.48 -3.24
CA TYR A 17 1.29 -19.90 -4.30
C TYR A 17 0.92 -19.45 -5.73
N ARG A 18 0.02 -18.45 -5.88
CA ARG A 18 -0.37 -17.91 -7.18
C ARG A 18 0.01 -16.43 -7.33
N ALA A 19 1.28 -16.17 -7.63
CA ALA A 19 1.83 -14.81 -7.80
C ALA A 19 1.07 -13.94 -8.84
N LYS A 20 0.45 -14.56 -9.86
CA LYS A 20 -0.23 -13.86 -10.96
C LYS A 20 -1.40 -12.96 -10.52
N THR A 21 -1.93 -13.09 -9.30
CA THR A 21 -3.08 -12.29 -8.84
C THR A 21 -2.70 -10.90 -8.33
N LYS A 22 -1.42 -10.64 -8.05
CA LYS A 22 -0.94 -9.38 -7.49
C LYS A 22 -0.40 -8.40 -8.55
N GLY A 23 -0.55 -8.71 -9.83
CA GLY A 23 0.04 -7.93 -10.93
C GLY A 23 -0.27 -6.43 -10.92
N LYS A 24 -1.46 -5.99 -10.46
CA LYS A 24 -1.76 -4.56 -10.32
C LYS A 24 -0.86 -3.86 -9.29
N VAL A 25 -0.69 -4.48 -8.12
CA VAL A 25 0.13 -3.94 -7.03
C VAL A 25 1.62 -4.01 -7.40
N GLU A 26 2.06 -5.14 -7.98
CA GLU A 26 3.46 -5.33 -8.37
C GLU A 26 3.90 -4.37 -9.47
N ARG A 27 3.08 -4.18 -10.51
CA ARG A 27 3.38 -3.21 -11.58
C ARG A 27 3.43 -1.78 -11.05
N PHE A 28 2.53 -1.42 -10.14
CA PHE A 28 2.56 -0.11 -9.52
C PHE A 28 3.83 0.08 -8.66
N ASN A 29 4.20 -0.89 -7.84
CA ASN A 29 5.42 -0.81 -7.03
C ASN A 29 6.68 -0.72 -7.90
N HIS A 30 6.73 -1.47 -9.00
CA HIS A 30 7.81 -1.35 -9.98
C HIS A 30 7.86 0.05 -10.59
N TYR A 31 6.71 0.60 -11.00
CA TYR A 31 6.62 1.97 -11.50
C TYR A 31 7.09 2.99 -10.45
N LEU A 32 6.55 2.96 -9.24
CA LEU A 32 6.90 3.87 -8.14
C LEU A 32 8.41 3.82 -7.85
N LYS A 33 9.00 2.62 -7.78
CA LYS A 33 10.43 2.46 -7.56
C LYS A 33 11.26 3.16 -8.64
N ASN A 34 10.95 2.90 -9.91
CA ASN A 34 11.79 3.34 -11.02
C ASN A 34 11.56 4.80 -11.43
N SER A 35 10.36 5.35 -11.19
CA SER A 35 9.99 6.71 -11.61
C SER A 35 9.98 7.75 -10.48
N PHE A 36 9.98 7.31 -9.22
CA PHE A 36 10.04 8.20 -8.06
C PHE A 36 11.27 7.93 -7.20
N ILE A 37 11.39 6.72 -6.64
CA ILE A 37 12.41 6.42 -5.63
C ILE A 37 13.83 6.47 -6.20
N VAL A 38 14.09 5.81 -7.32
CA VAL A 38 15.42 5.75 -7.93
C VAL A 38 15.90 7.15 -8.36
N PRO A 39 15.12 7.95 -9.12
CA PRO A 39 15.52 9.32 -9.46
C PRO A 39 15.77 10.18 -8.22
N LEU A 40 14.87 10.14 -7.23
CA LEU A 40 15.02 10.93 -6.00
C LEU A 40 16.27 10.54 -5.20
N THR A 41 16.59 9.25 -5.16
CA THR A 41 17.81 8.75 -4.51
C THR A 41 19.06 9.29 -5.21
N VAL A 42 19.08 9.35 -6.54
CA VAL A 42 20.21 9.92 -7.30
C VAL A 42 20.36 11.41 -6.99
N THR A 43 19.27 12.17 -7.01
CA THR A 43 19.29 13.61 -6.67
C THR A 43 19.84 13.84 -5.26
N PHE A 44 19.42 13.03 -4.29
CA PHE A 44 19.93 13.14 -2.91
C PHE A 44 21.43 12.83 -2.83
N ARG A 45 21.88 11.76 -3.51
CA ARG A 45 23.30 11.39 -3.54
C ARG A 45 24.17 12.48 -4.16
N GLN A 46 23.69 13.15 -5.20
CA GLN A 46 24.39 14.29 -5.81
C GLN A 46 24.56 15.46 -4.84
N ALA A 47 23.61 15.65 -3.93
CA ALA A 47 23.67 16.65 -2.87
C ALA A 47 24.44 16.16 -1.60
N GLY A 48 25.05 14.97 -1.65
CA GLY A 48 25.73 14.37 -0.48
C GLY A 48 24.77 13.89 0.62
N LEU A 49 23.49 13.72 0.30
CA LEU A 49 22.44 13.31 1.23
C LEU A 49 22.03 11.84 1.02
N VAL A 50 21.46 11.24 2.07
CA VAL A 50 20.83 9.91 2.00
C VAL A 50 19.32 10.10 2.04
N LEU A 51 18.60 9.45 1.12
CA LEU A 51 17.14 9.48 1.10
C LEU A 51 16.58 8.63 2.25
N ASP A 52 15.83 9.26 3.14
CA ASP A 52 15.08 8.61 4.21
C ASP A 52 13.55 8.65 3.96
N VAL A 53 12.80 7.97 4.82
CA VAL A 53 11.33 7.87 4.70
C VAL A 53 10.65 9.24 4.86
N PRO A 54 11.00 10.08 5.87
CA PRO A 54 10.47 11.43 5.97
C PRO A 54 10.69 12.28 4.71
N ALA A 55 11.89 12.30 4.15
CA ALA A 55 12.19 13.07 2.94
C ALA A 55 11.41 12.56 1.72
N ALA A 56 11.27 11.24 1.56
CA ALA A 56 10.43 10.67 0.51
C ALA A 56 8.95 11.09 0.66
N ASN A 57 8.40 11.03 1.88
CA ASN A 57 7.03 11.46 2.17
C ASN A 57 6.83 12.97 1.93
N ALA A 58 7.85 13.79 2.14
CA ALA A 58 7.80 15.22 1.87
C ALA A 58 7.85 15.57 0.36
N ARG A 59 8.23 14.63 -0.50
CA ARG A 59 8.34 14.83 -1.97
C ARG A 59 7.28 14.08 -2.78
N ILE A 60 6.66 13.05 -2.20
CA ILE A 60 5.68 12.22 -2.93
C ILE A 60 4.46 13.02 -3.40
N GLY A 61 4.00 14.01 -2.64
CA GLY A 61 2.81 14.78 -2.97
C GLY A 61 2.93 15.52 -4.30
N GLU A 62 4.04 16.24 -4.48
CA GLU A 62 4.34 16.95 -5.74
C GLU A 62 4.42 15.97 -6.91
N TRP A 63 5.17 14.87 -6.74
CA TRP A 63 5.32 13.85 -7.78
C TRP A 63 3.97 13.19 -8.17
N LEU A 64 3.08 12.97 -7.20
CA LEU A 64 1.75 12.44 -7.47
C LEU A 64 0.96 13.39 -8.39
N VAL A 65 1.00 14.68 -8.10
CA VAL A 65 0.27 15.70 -8.86
C VAL A 65 0.88 15.90 -10.24
N THR A 66 2.20 16.05 -10.33
CA THR A 66 2.86 16.48 -11.58
C THR A 66 3.19 15.33 -12.52
N VAL A 67 3.40 14.11 -12.01
CA VAL A 67 3.87 12.96 -12.79
C VAL A 67 2.88 11.79 -12.75
N ALA A 68 2.48 11.33 -11.56
CA ALA A 68 1.75 10.06 -11.47
C ALA A 68 0.29 10.16 -11.92
N ASN A 69 -0.38 11.28 -11.64
CA ASN A 69 -1.80 11.48 -11.92
C ASN A 69 -2.08 12.07 -13.31
N THR A 70 -1.09 12.73 -13.91
CA THR A 70 -1.15 13.37 -15.24
C THR A 70 -0.74 12.42 -16.37
N ARG A 71 0.03 11.36 -16.08
CA ARG A 71 0.48 10.40 -17.10
C ARG A 71 -0.67 9.67 -17.78
N VAL A 72 -0.55 9.40 -19.07
CA VAL A 72 -1.44 8.47 -19.78
C VAL A 72 -1.19 7.06 -19.28
N HIS A 73 -2.17 6.44 -18.63
CA HIS A 73 -1.99 5.13 -18.01
C HIS A 73 -2.19 3.98 -19.02
N GLY A 74 -1.23 3.06 -19.10
CA GLY A 74 -1.15 2.06 -20.18
C GLY A 74 -2.33 1.08 -20.30
N THR A 75 -3.10 0.84 -19.24
CA THR A 75 -4.32 0.00 -19.33
C THR A 75 -5.57 0.81 -19.68
N THR A 76 -5.62 2.09 -19.32
CA THR A 76 -6.84 2.91 -19.41
C THR A 76 -6.80 3.90 -20.57
N GLY A 77 -5.63 4.15 -21.16
CA GLY A 77 -5.43 5.09 -22.26
C GLY A 77 -5.66 6.56 -21.89
N VAL A 78 -5.94 6.86 -20.62
CA VAL A 78 -6.28 8.20 -20.14
C VAL A 78 -5.56 8.50 -18.82
N PRO A 79 -5.31 9.78 -18.50
CA PRO A 79 -4.76 10.18 -17.21
C PRO A 79 -5.63 9.78 -16.01
N PRO A 80 -5.06 9.23 -14.92
CA PRO A 80 -5.78 8.94 -13.70
C PRO A 80 -6.60 10.12 -13.15
N GLU A 81 -6.06 11.34 -13.20
CA GLU A 81 -6.76 12.54 -12.71
C GLU A 81 -8.06 12.87 -13.48
N GLN A 82 -8.11 12.53 -14.77
CA GLN A 82 -9.31 12.74 -15.58
C GLN A 82 -10.37 11.65 -15.32
N ARG A 83 -9.92 10.46 -14.94
CA ARG A 83 -10.79 9.30 -14.70
C ARG A 83 -11.36 9.28 -13.28
N MET A 84 -10.57 9.69 -12.29
CA MET A 84 -10.95 9.63 -10.87
C MET A 84 -12.27 10.37 -10.53
N PRO A 85 -12.56 11.58 -11.05
CA PRO A 85 -13.84 12.25 -10.80
C PRO A 85 -15.05 11.46 -11.31
N ARG A 86 -14.91 10.78 -12.45
CA ARG A 86 -15.98 9.94 -13.03
C ARG A 86 -16.21 8.70 -12.19
N GLU A 87 -15.13 8.05 -11.74
CA GLU A 87 -15.23 6.89 -10.84
C GLU A 87 -15.80 7.29 -9.48
N ARG A 88 -15.41 8.44 -8.93
CA ARG A 88 -15.92 8.95 -7.65
C ARG A 88 -17.45 9.09 -7.63
N ALA A 89 -18.05 9.48 -8.76
CA ALA A 89 -19.51 9.58 -8.88
C ALA A 89 -20.23 8.23 -8.77
N ALA A 90 -19.53 7.12 -9.03
CA ALA A 90 -20.06 5.77 -8.91
C ALA A 90 -19.72 5.09 -7.56
N LEU A 91 -18.91 5.72 -6.71
CA LEU A 91 -18.54 5.19 -5.39
C LEU A 91 -19.57 5.54 -4.32
N LEU A 92 -19.72 4.66 -3.34
CA LEU A 92 -20.51 4.94 -2.13
C LEU A 92 -19.82 6.05 -1.29
N PRO A 93 -20.60 6.90 -0.60
CA PRO A 93 -20.02 7.85 0.33
C PRO A 93 -19.28 7.12 1.44
N LEU A 94 -18.21 7.73 1.94
CA LEU A 94 -17.51 7.20 3.11
C LEU A 94 -18.47 7.19 4.31
N PRO A 95 -18.41 6.17 5.17
CA PRO A 95 -19.15 6.16 6.43
C PRO A 95 -18.80 7.42 7.23
N LYS A 96 -19.78 7.99 7.93
CA LYS A 96 -19.53 9.09 8.87
C LYS A 96 -18.65 8.57 10.01
N VAL A 97 -17.35 8.71 9.85
CA VAL A 97 -16.38 8.46 10.92
C VAL A 97 -16.27 9.78 11.66
N THR A 98 -16.76 9.83 12.89
CA THR A 98 -16.31 10.85 13.83
C THR A 98 -14.82 10.59 13.99
N LEU A 99 -13.99 11.39 13.33
CA LEU A 99 -12.57 11.43 13.61
C LEU A 99 -12.46 11.94 15.04
N ALA A 100 -12.46 11.03 16.01
CA ALA A 100 -11.79 11.33 17.25
C ALA A 100 -10.37 11.68 16.82
N LEU A 101 -10.01 12.97 16.95
CA LEU A 101 -8.62 13.38 16.82
C LEU A 101 -7.83 12.35 17.61
N PRO A 102 -6.82 11.68 17.02
CA PRO A 102 -6.04 10.73 17.77
C PRO A 102 -5.53 11.50 19.00
N ALA A 103 -5.92 11.03 20.19
CA ALA A 103 -5.31 11.53 21.41
C ALA A 103 -3.80 11.48 21.18
N PRO A 104 -3.04 12.54 21.54
CA PRO A 104 -1.61 12.58 21.30
C PRO A 104 -1.02 11.26 21.74
N VAL A 105 -0.50 10.50 20.77
CA VAL A 105 0.04 9.17 21.03
C VAL A 105 1.21 9.42 21.99
N PRO A 106 1.16 8.94 23.24
CA PRO A 106 2.30 9.11 24.13
C PRO A 106 3.49 8.49 23.40
N THR A 107 4.62 9.20 23.37
CA THR A 107 5.87 8.71 22.81
C THR A 107 6.29 7.49 23.61
N LEU A 108 5.79 6.32 23.22
CA LEU A 108 6.19 5.06 23.83
C LEU A 108 7.66 4.91 23.49
N LYS A 109 8.53 5.06 24.50
CA LYS A 109 9.90 4.55 24.44
C LYS A 109 9.76 3.12 23.93
N GLN A 110 10.22 2.86 22.71
CA GLN A 110 10.13 1.55 22.09
C GLN A 110 10.84 0.55 23.00
N ARG A 111 10.08 -0.13 23.86
CA ARG A 111 10.57 -1.35 24.48
C ARG A 111 10.56 -2.38 23.36
N PRO A 112 11.70 -3.00 23.02
CA PRO A 112 11.68 -4.13 22.11
C PRO A 112 10.80 -5.20 22.74
N LEU A 113 9.60 -5.36 22.20
CA LEU A 113 8.74 -6.49 22.54
C LEU A 113 9.35 -7.70 21.83
N PRO A 114 9.54 -8.83 22.54
CA PRO A 114 9.92 -10.06 21.86
C PRO A 114 8.90 -10.31 20.77
N THR A 115 9.37 -10.47 19.54
CA THR A 115 8.50 -10.81 18.42
C THR A 115 8.11 -12.26 18.61
N GLU A 116 7.06 -12.50 19.40
CA GLU A 116 6.41 -13.79 19.37
C GLU A 116 5.92 -13.98 17.94
N SER A 117 6.56 -14.93 17.25
CA SER A 117 6.18 -15.30 15.91
C SER A 117 4.75 -15.81 15.96
N LEU A 118 3.81 -15.03 15.43
CA LEU A 118 2.43 -15.47 15.19
C LEU A 118 2.35 -16.58 14.12
N GLN A 119 3.49 -16.97 13.56
CA GLN A 119 3.61 -18.05 12.60
C GLN A 119 3.72 -19.38 13.34
N HIS A 120 2.79 -20.29 13.03
CA HIS A 120 2.85 -21.66 13.51
C HIS A 120 4.14 -22.34 13.00
N PRO A 121 4.77 -23.23 13.79
CA PRO A 121 5.86 -24.06 13.33
C PRO A 121 5.47 -24.81 12.05
N LEU A 122 6.40 -24.99 11.11
CA LEU A 122 6.12 -25.63 9.81
C LEU A 122 5.52 -27.03 9.95
N ALA A 123 5.85 -27.74 11.04
CA ALA A 123 5.28 -29.03 11.40
C ALA A 123 3.74 -29.00 11.54
N THR A 124 3.16 -27.87 11.96
CA THR A 124 1.70 -27.70 12.06
C THR A 124 1.02 -27.77 10.69
N TYR A 125 1.63 -27.17 9.66
CA TYR A 125 1.10 -27.26 8.30
C TYR A 125 1.27 -28.65 7.71
N GLN A 126 2.38 -29.32 8.02
CA GLN A 126 2.66 -30.66 7.56
C GLN A 126 1.65 -31.67 8.12
N ALA A 127 1.32 -31.59 9.42
CA ALA A 127 0.29 -32.43 10.04
C ALA A 127 -1.11 -32.23 9.43
N LEU A 128 -1.45 -31.01 9.01
CA LEU A 128 -2.73 -30.72 8.33
C LEU A 128 -2.79 -31.26 6.90
N LEU A 129 -1.64 -31.43 6.24
CA LEU A 129 -1.53 -31.95 4.88
C LEU A 129 -1.42 -33.48 4.84
N GLU A 130 -1.01 -34.11 5.94
CA GLU A 130 -0.84 -35.56 6.06
C GLU A 130 -2.13 -36.30 6.48
N VAL A 131 -3.26 -35.60 6.69
CA VAL A 131 -4.55 -36.26 6.89
C VAL A 131 -5.06 -36.80 5.54
N PRO A 132 -5.09 -38.14 5.32
CA PRO A 132 -5.76 -38.69 4.16
C PRO A 132 -7.29 -38.54 4.34
N ALA A 133 -7.98 -38.33 3.23
CA ALA A 133 -9.46 -38.26 3.18
C ALA A 133 -10.13 -39.54 3.69
#